data_AF-A0A3S9NNF2-F1
#
_entry.id   AF-A0A3S9NNF2-F1
#
_cell.length_a   1.000
_cell.length_b   1.000
_cell.length_c   1.000
_cell.angle_alpha   90.00
_cell.angle_beta   90.00
_cell.angle_gamma   90.00
#
_symmetry.space_group_name_H-M   'P 1'
#
loop_
_entity.id
_entity.type
_entity.pdbx_description
1 polymer ?
#
loop_
_entity_poly.entity_id
_entity_poly.type
_entity_poly.pdbx_seq_one_letter_code
_entity_poly.pdbx_strand_id
1 'polypeptide(L)' 'MDIKTSKIELVKLILNIDNDKFIKKVTDFINNEKSDFWNELTKSEQAEIKKGIEQLNKGKRTSYEEVLKRIS' A
#
# COMPACT_ATOMS: atom_id res chain seq x y z
N MET A 1 -14.22 1.84 -21.40
CA MET A 1 -14.85 2.82 -20.49
C MET A 1 -14.20 4.17 -20.79
N ASP A 2 -14.98 5.23 -21.01
CA ASP A 2 -14.43 6.57 -21.25
C ASP A 2 -13.94 7.18 -19.92
N ILE A 3 -12.68 7.61 -19.88
CA ILE A 3 -12.05 8.09 -18.64
C ILE A 3 -12.70 9.35 -18.08
N LYS A 4 -13.32 10.19 -18.93
CA LYS A 4 -14.04 11.39 -18.47
C LYS A 4 -15.34 10.97 -17.81
N THR A 5 -16.07 10.02 -18.40
CA THR A 5 -17.26 9.43 -17.78
C THR A 5 -16.94 8.80 -16.43
N SER A 6 -15.88 8.00 -16.33
CA SER A 6 -15.46 7.37 -15.05
C SER A 6 -15.13 8.40 -13.97
N LYS A 7 -14.49 9.53 -14.33
CA LYS A 7 -14.21 10.61 -13.37
C LYS A 7 -15.48 11.26 -12.82
N ILE A 8 -16.47 11.49 -13.69
CA ILE A 8 -17.75 12.10 -13.29
C ILE A 8 -18.52 11.16 -12.36
N GLU A 9 -18.54 9.86 -12.66
CA GLU A 9 -19.18 8.84 -11.81
C GLU A 9 -18.53 8.76 -10.43
N LEU A 10 -17.20 8.80 -10.37
CA LEU A 10 -16.47 8.81 -9.11
C LEU A 10 -16.79 10.06 -8.26
N VAL A 11 -16.85 11.25 -8.86
CA VAL A 11 -17.24 12.47 -8.14
C VAL A 11 -18.65 12.37 -7.58
N LYS A 12 -19.60 11.84 -8.37
CA LYS A 12 -20.97 11.62 -7.90
C LYS A 12 -21.04 10.64 -6.71
N LEU A 13 -20.26 9.56 -6.74
CA LEU A 13 -20.17 8.63 -5.62
C LEU A 13 -19.66 9.31 -4.36
N ILE A 14 -18.59 10.13 -4.47
CA ILE A 14 -18.02 10.85 -3.33
C ILE A 14 -19.01 11.86 -2.73
N LEU A 15 -19.75 12.59 -3.58
CA LEU A 15 -20.74 13.58 -3.13
C LEU A 15 -21.92 12.96 -2.35
N ASN A 16 -22.20 11.67 -2.55
CA ASN A 16 -23.29 10.96 -1.87
C ASN A 16 -22.87 10.31 -0.54
N ILE A 17 -21.65 10.56 -0.06
CA ILE A 17 -21.14 9.95 1.18
C ILE A 17 -21.25 10.95 2.33
N ASP A 18 -22.03 10.59 3.35
CA ASP A 18 -22.20 11.41 4.57
C ASP A 18 -21.17 11.09 5.67
N ASN A 19 -20.33 10.06 5.47
CA ASN A 19 -19.38 9.61 6.48
C ASN A 19 -18.04 10.36 6.38
N ASP A 20 -17.86 11.39 7.20
CA ASP A 20 -16.64 12.20 7.28
C ASP A 20 -15.35 11.39 7.45
N LYS A 21 -15.38 10.30 8.24
CA LYS A 21 -14.20 9.44 8.43
C LYS A 21 -13.82 8.73 7.14
N PHE A 22 -14.81 8.33 6.35
CA PHE A 22 -14.57 7.70 5.05
C PHE A 22 -14.05 8.71 4.04
N ILE A 23 -14.65 9.90 3.95
CA ILE A 23 -14.17 10.99 3.09
C ILE A 23 -12.71 11.32 3.40
N LYS A 24 -12.34 11.38 4.69
CA LYS A 24 -10.95 11.60 5.11
C LYS A 24 -10.01 10.52 4.60
N LYS A 25 -10.35 9.24 4.75
CA LYS A 25 -9.54 8.12 4.24
C LYS A 25 -9.34 8.17 2.72
N VAL A 26 -10.40 8.48 1.97
CA VAL A 26 -10.32 8.62 0.50
C VAL A 26 -9.43 9.80 0.11
N THR A 27 -9.54 10.92 0.84
CA THR A 27 -8.70 12.10 0.63
C THR A 27 -7.23 11.80 0.89
N ASP A 28 -6.93 11.14 2.02
CA ASP A 28 -5.57 10.73 2.37
C ASP A 28 -5.00 9.78 1.31
N PHE A 29 -5.79 8.81 0.84
CA PHE A 29 -5.40 7.89 -0.23
C PHE A 29 -5.04 8.61 -1.55
N ILE A 30 -5.89 9.54 -2.01
CA ILE A 30 -5.64 10.30 -3.25
C ILE A 30 -4.41 11.19 -3.11
N ASN A 31 -4.23 11.85 -1.96
CA ASN A 31 -3.08 12.72 -1.73
C ASN A 31 -1.77 11.92 -1.65
N ASN A 32 -1.83 10.70 -1.11
CA ASN A 32 -0.69 9.82 -0.94
C ASN A 32 -0.40 8.96 -2.18
N GLU A 33 -1.27 8.94 -3.20
CA GLU A 33 -1.03 8.20 -4.46
C GLU A 33 0.30 8.59 -5.15
N LYS A 34 0.78 9.82 -4.90
CA LYS A 34 2.07 10.32 -5.42
C LYS A 34 3.24 10.09 -4.48
N SER A 35 2.99 9.68 -3.24
CA SER A 35 4.05 9.40 -2.28
C SER A 35 4.60 8.01 -2.55
N ASP A 36 5.93 7.91 -2.65
CA ASP A 36 6.59 6.61 -2.62
C ASP A 36 6.21 5.89 -1.32
N PHE A 37 5.76 4.63 -1.41
CA PHE A 37 5.44 3.77 -0.27
C PHE A 37 6.54 3.80 0.80
N TRP A 38 7.80 3.92 0.38
CA TRP A 38 8.94 4.05 1.28
C TRP A 38 8.79 5.20 2.30
N ASN A 39 8.19 6.32 1.88
CA ASN A 39 8.01 7.51 2.72
C ASN A 39 6.85 7.39 3.70
N GLU A 40 5.96 6.42 3.52
CA GLU A 40 4.83 6.14 4.41
C GLU A 40 5.20 5.21 5.58
N LEU A 41 6.32 4.50 5.45
CA LEU A 41 6.82 3.60 6.49
C LEU A 41 7.35 4.36 7.69
N THR A 42 7.05 3.86 8.89
CA THR A 42 7.71 4.30 10.12
C THR A 42 9.21 4.01 10.08
N LYS A 43 9.99 4.72 10.89
CA LYS A 43 11.44 4.46 11.02
C LYS A 43 11.76 3.01 11.40
N SER A 44 10.89 2.39 12.21
CA SER A 44 11.06 1.00 12.64
C SER A 44 10.84 0.04 11.47
N GLU A 45 9.80 0.26 10.66
CA GLU A 45 9.52 -0.58 9.49
C GLU A 45 10.62 -0.42 8.42
N GLN A 46 11.08 0.80 8.15
CA GLN A 46 12.22 1.03 7.26
C GLN A 46 13.48 0.31 7.74
N ALA A 47 13.74 0.30 9.06
CA ALA A 47 14.89 -0.38 9.64
C ALA A 47 14.81 -1.90 9.49
N GLU A 48 13.65 -2.50 9.74
CA GLU A 48 13.46 -3.96 9.57
C GLU A 48 13.56 -4.37 8.09
N ILE A 49 13.03 -3.57 7.16
CA ILE A 49 13.19 -3.84 5.72
C ILE A 49 14.68 -3.80 5.32
N LYS A 50 15.43 -2.78 5.75
CA LYS A 50 16.88 -2.68 5.48
C LYS A 50 17.64 -3.90 6.01
N LYS A 51 17.31 -4.32 7.23
CA LYS A 51 17.89 -5.51 7.87
C LYS A 51 17.54 -6.79 7.10
N GLY A 52 16.30 -6.93 6.64
CA GLY A 52 15.88 -8.04 5.77
C GLY A 52 16.69 -8.09 4.48
N ILE A 53 16.85 -6.94 3.79
CA ILE A 53 17.69 -6.84 2.58
C ILE A 53 19.13 -7.25 2.87
N GLU A 54 19.71 -6.79 3.98
CA GLU A 54 21.06 -7.17 4.39
C GLU A 54 21.21 -8.69 4.63
N GLN A 55 20.20 -9.31 5.26
CA GLN A 55 20.15 -10.76 5.45
C GLN A 55 20.06 -11.51 4.11
N LEU A 56 19.22 -11.05 3.19
CA LEU A 56 19.09 -11.63 1.85
C LEU A 56 20.43 -11.55 1.09
N ASN A 57 21.11 -10.40 1.14
CA ASN A 57 22.42 -10.20 0.53
C ASN A 57 23.50 -11.10 1.14
N LYS A 58 23.40 -11.40 2.43
CA LYS A 58 24.25 -12.38 3.14
C LYS A 58 23.84 -13.83 2.87
N GLY A 59 22.89 -14.08 1.96
CA GLY A 59 22.41 -15.42 1.62
C GLY A 59 21.51 -16.05 2.68
N LYS A 60 21.10 -15.30 3.72
CA LYS A 60 20.18 -15.77 4.76
C LYS A 60 18.74 -15.73 4.24
N ARG A 61 18.46 -16.59 3.27
CA ARG A 61 17.17 -16.68 2.58
C ARG A 61 16.81 -18.14 2.35
N THR A 62 15.51 -18.42 2.31
CA THR A 62 14.93 -19.70 1.88
C THR A 62 13.88 -19.39 0.82
N SER A 63 13.58 -20.35 -0.05
CA SER A 63 12.58 -20.12 -1.08
C SER A 63 11.19 -20.05 -0.46
N TYR A 64 10.32 -19.25 -1.08
CA TYR A 64 8.93 -19.14 -0.63
C TYR A 64 8.21 -20.51 -0.69
N GLU A 65 8.49 -21.30 -1.72
CA GLU A 65 7.92 -22.65 -1.88
C GLU A 65 8.35 -23.61 -0.74
N GLU A 66 9.61 -23.54 -0.30
CA GLU A 66 10.10 -24.33 0.84
C GLU A 66 9.40 -23.95 2.15
N VAL A 67 9.12 -22.67 2.35
CA VAL A 67 8.37 -22.19 3.52
C VAL A 67 6.94 -22.73 3.49
N LEU A 68 6.24 -22.60 2.36
CA LEU A 68 4.86 -23.08 2.21
C LEU A 68 4.72 -24.57 2.49
N LYS A 69 5.67 -25.39 2.02
CA LYS A 69 5.71 -26.83 2.28
C LYS A 69 5.84 -27.19 3.77
N ARG A 70 6.36 -26.29 4.60
CA ARG A 70 6.55 -26.53 6.05
C ARG A 70 5.33 -26.12 6.88
N ILE A 71 4.46 -25.28 6.34
CA ILE A 71 3.31 -24.71 7.05
C ILE A 71 1.95 -25.19 6.51
N SER A 72 1.95 -25.93 5.40
CA SER A 72 0.78 -26.64 4.87
C SER A 72 0.73 -28.06 5.41
#